data_AF-A0A833LIU5-F1
#
_entry.id   AF-A0A833LIU5-F1
#
_cell.length_a   1.000
_cell.length_b   1.000
_cell.length_c   1.000
_cell.angle_alpha   90.00
_cell.angle_beta   90.00
_cell.angle_gamma   90.00
#
_symmetry.space_group_name_H-M   'P 1'
#
loop_
_entity.id
_entity.type
_entity.pdbx_description
1 polymer ?
#
loop_
_entity_poly.entity_id
_entity_poly.type
_entity_poly.pdbx_seq_one_letter_code
_entity_poly.pdbx_strand_id
1 'polypeptide(L)'
;AVPRVTDLLAGDGLIEPDGGSAPDAPVGDLTRDPLSFPADRDLRLQALARGDEGFLLALGYSTQRGYARTHPFAGEIRMGEVEIELEVPELDFPVSLGRIAVTECQMVNQFTGSGKAPPQFTRGYGLVFGHGERKAMAMALCDRALRARELGEDITAPAQDEEFVLSHSDNVQATGFVEHLKLPHYVDFQAELDLLRRLRAEHEARAGGGNAREAAE
;
A
#
# COMPACT_ATOMS: atom_id res chain seq x y z
N ALA A 1 -31.74 -0.33 11.88
CA ALA A 1 -30.38 -0.36 11.31
C ALA A 1 -30.28 0.73 10.26
N VAL A 2 -29.12 1.40 10.14
CA VAL A 2 -28.85 2.33 9.03
C VAL A 2 -28.18 1.50 7.93
N PRO A 3 -28.77 1.35 6.73
CA PRO A 3 -28.18 0.55 5.66
C PRO A 3 -26.89 1.19 5.15
N ARG A 4 -25.95 0.38 4.62
CA ARG A 4 -24.74 0.94 4.00
C ARG A 4 -25.10 1.65 2.70
N VAL A 5 -24.44 2.77 2.43
CA VAL A 5 -24.66 3.51 1.16
C VAL A 5 -24.33 2.62 -0.04
N THR A 6 -23.31 1.77 0.09
CA THR A 6 -22.90 0.82 -0.95
C THR A 6 -23.91 -0.32 -1.14
N ASP A 7 -24.67 -0.71 -0.12
CA ASP A 7 -25.76 -1.71 -0.27
C ASP A 7 -26.90 -1.13 -1.10
N LEU A 8 -27.20 0.17 -0.93
CA LEU A 8 -28.21 0.87 -1.75
C LEU A 8 -27.78 0.92 -3.21
N LEU A 9 -26.52 1.31 -3.47
CA LEU A 9 -25.96 1.32 -4.83
C LEU A 9 -25.91 -0.09 -5.45
N ALA A 10 -25.61 -1.11 -4.65
CA ALA A 10 -25.54 -2.49 -5.12
C ALA A 10 -26.93 -3.04 -5.48
N GLY A 11 -27.98 -2.64 -4.75
CA GLY A 11 -29.37 -2.99 -5.06
C GLY A 11 -29.81 -2.53 -6.45
N ASP A 12 -29.26 -1.41 -6.93
CA ASP A 12 -29.50 -0.87 -8.27
C ASP A 12 -28.46 -1.34 -9.31
N GLY A 13 -27.50 -2.18 -8.92
CA GLY A 13 -26.41 -2.63 -9.80
C GLY A 13 -25.43 -1.53 -10.20
N LEU A 14 -25.35 -0.45 -9.42
CA LEU A 14 -24.53 0.74 -9.72
C LEU A 14 -23.11 0.65 -9.19
N ILE A 15 -22.77 -0.35 -8.38
CA ILE A 15 -21.43 -0.55 -7.81
C ILE A 15 -21.06 -2.03 -7.88
N GLU A 16 -19.78 -2.31 -8.11
CA GLU A 16 -19.26 -3.67 -8.06
C GLU A 16 -19.49 -4.30 -6.67
N PRO A 17 -19.65 -5.64 -6.58
CA PRO A 17 -19.79 -6.33 -5.30
C PRO A 17 -18.49 -6.25 -4.48
N ASP A 18 -18.58 -6.52 -3.18
CA ASP A 18 -17.44 -6.39 -2.25
C ASP A 18 -16.32 -7.44 -2.44
N GLY A 19 -16.54 -8.40 -3.35
CA GLY A 19 -15.70 -9.59 -3.55
C GLY A 19 -16.41 -10.83 -3.01
N GLY A 20 -16.35 -11.91 -3.78
CA GLY A 20 -17.02 -13.18 -3.47
C GLY A 20 -16.04 -14.20 -2.90
N SER A 21 -15.55 -13.98 -1.68
CA SER A 21 -14.89 -15.06 -0.93
C SER A 21 -15.96 -15.82 -0.16
N ALA A 22 -15.86 -17.15 -0.14
CA ALA A 22 -16.69 -17.95 0.76
C ALA A 22 -16.42 -17.50 2.21
N PRO A 23 -17.42 -17.53 3.11
CA PRO A 23 -17.25 -17.10 4.50
C PRO A 23 -16.04 -17.76 5.20
N ASP A 24 -15.75 -19.01 4.82
CA ASP A 24 -14.68 -19.83 5.40
C ASP A 24 -13.45 -19.95 4.48
N ALA A 25 -13.34 -19.10 3.45
CA ALA A 25 -12.15 -19.08 2.62
C ALA A 25 -10.93 -18.68 3.46
N PRO A 26 -9.79 -19.39 3.35
CA PRO A 26 -8.60 -19.01 4.08
C PRO A 26 -8.15 -17.62 3.64
N VAL A 27 -7.81 -16.77 4.62
CA VAL A 27 -7.28 -15.42 4.41
C VAL A 27 -5.76 -15.47 4.56
N GLY A 28 -5.04 -14.80 3.68
CA GLY A 28 -3.59 -14.68 3.77
C GLY A 28 -3.14 -13.95 5.04
N ASP A 29 -1.96 -14.29 5.55
CA ASP A 29 -1.42 -13.69 6.77
C ASP A 29 0.08 -13.34 6.65
N LEU A 30 0.36 -12.05 6.45
CA LEU A 30 1.69 -11.46 6.36
C LEU A 30 2.52 -11.60 7.64
N THR A 31 1.88 -11.92 8.77
CA THR A 31 2.60 -12.16 10.03
C THR A 31 3.18 -13.58 10.10
N ARG A 32 2.76 -14.48 9.20
CA ARG A 32 3.16 -15.88 9.15
C ARG A 32 3.97 -16.20 7.90
N ASP A 33 3.53 -15.67 6.76
CA ASP A 33 4.13 -15.95 5.46
C ASP A 33 4.69 -14.67 4.83
N PRO A 34 5.87 -14.72 4.18
CA PRO A 34 6.46 -13.56 3.54
C PRO A 34 5.60 -13.11 2.34
N LEU A 35 5.53 -11.78 2.14
CA LEU A 35 4.83 -11.19 1.00
C LEU A 35 5.51 -11.60 -0.31
N SER A 36 4.71 -12.00 -1.30
CA SER A 36 5.15 -12.23 -2.68
C SER A 36 4.25 -11.46 -3.64
N PHE A 37 4.80 -11.13 -4.81
CA PHE A 37 4.10 -10.36 -5.83
C PHE A 37 3.80 -11.24 -7.05
N PRO A 38 2.61 -11.10 -7.65
CA PRO A 38 1.60 -10.13 -7.29
C PRO A 38 0.76 -10.55 -6.07
N ALA A 39 0.40 -9.60 -5.21
CA ALA A 39 -0.26 -9.90 -3.93
C ALA A 39 -1.78 -9.97 -4.06
N ASP A 40 -2.44 -10.86 -3.31
CA ASP A 40 -3.90 -10.92 -3.23
C ASP A 40 -4.46 -9.80 -2.36
N ARG A 41 -5.72 -9.39 -2.62
CA ARG A 41 -6.30 -8.16 -2.06
C ARG A 41 -6.39 -8.19 -0.53
N ASP A 42 -6.60 -9.35 0.06
CA ASP A 42 -6.59 -9.55 1.52
C ASP A 42 -5.23 -9.21 2.14
N LEU A 43 -4.13 -9.73 1.56
CA LEU A 43 -2.76 -9.40 1.96
C LEU A 43 -2.46 -7.91 1.76
N ARG A 44 -2.91 -7.32 0.64
CA ARG A 44 -2.74 -5.88 0.39
C ARG A 44 -3.47 -5.05 1.46
N LEU A 45 -4.71 -5.38 1.79
CA LEU A 45 -5.48 -4.69 2.84
C LEU A 45 -4.84 -4.87 4.22
N GLN A 46 -4.33 -6.07 4.53
CA GLN A 46 -3.61 -6.33 5.79
C GLN A 46 -2.34 -5.46 5.89
N ALA A 47 -1.57 -5.34 4.80
CA ALA A 47 -0.40 -4.47 4.74
C ALA A 47 -0.77 -2.99 4.89
N LEU A 48 -1.79 -2.51 4.17
CA LEU A 48 -2.24 -1.11 4.25
C LEU A 48 -2.76 -0.75 5.67
N ALA A 49 -3.44 -1.67 6.34
CA ALA A 49 -3.88 -1.47 7.73
C ALA A 49 -2.68 -1.22 8.66
N ARG A 50 -1.57 -1.94 8.45
CA ARG A 50 -0.31 -1.81 9.20
C ARG A 50 0.59 -0.66 8.74
N GLY A 51 0.39 -0.17 7.52
CA GLY A 51 1.26 0.83 6.89
C GLY A 51 1.24 2.20 7.56
N ASP A 52 2.30 2.96 7.33
CA ASP A 52 2.47 4.32 7.80
C ASP A 52 1.38 5.25 7.25
N GLU A 53 0.75 6.01 8.14
CA GLU A 53 -0.35 6.89 7.75
C GLU A 53 0.11 8.03 6.84
N GLY A 54 1.29 8.60 7.08
CA GLY A 54 1.83 9.71 6.30
C GLY A 54 2.15 9.28 4.86
N PHE A 55 2.82 8.14 4.71
CA PHE A 55 3.15 7.56 3.41
C PHE A 55 1.89 7.24 2.59
N LEU A 56 0.94 6.51 3.17
CA LEU A 56 -0.31 6.15 2.47
C LEU A 56 -1.16 7.38 2.15
N LEU A 57 -1.18 8.38 3.04
CA LEU A 57 -1.86 9.65 2.75
C LEU A 57 -1.23 10.36 1.56
N ALA A 58 0.10 10.41 1.48
CA ALA A 58 0.81 11.05 0.37
C ALA A 58 0.56 10.34 -0.96
N LEU A 59 0.56 8.99 -0.96
CA LEU A 59 0.20 8.20 -2.13
C LEU A 59 -1.25 8.44 -2.55
N GLY A 60 -2.21 8.33 -1.62
CA GLY A 60 -3.61 8.61 -1.87
C GLY A 60 -3.84 10.03 -2.40
N TYR A 61 -3.16 11.03 -1.83
CA TYR A 61 -3.18 12.41 -2.30
C TYR A 61 -2.63 12.56 -3.73
N SER A 62 -1.56 11.85 -4.09
CA SER A 62 -1.00 11.88 -5.45
C SER A 62 -2.03 11.46 -6.51
N THR A 63 -2.88 10.47 -6.20
CA THR A 63 -3.96 10.03 -7.11
C THR A 63 -4.99 11.12 -7.36
N GLN A 64 -5.31 11.90 -6.32
CA GLN A 64 -6.20 13.06 -6.43
C GLN A 64 -5.58 14.21 -7.23
N ARG A 65 -4.25 14.28 -7.27
CA ARG A 65 -3.48 15.27 -8.03
C ARG A 65 -3.20 14.88 -9.48
N GLY A 66 -3.63 13.69 -9.90
CA GLY A 66 -3.58 13.27 -11.30
C GLY A 66 -2.66 12.10 -11.60
N TYR A 67 -1.92 11.60 -10.62
CA TYR A 67 -1.06 10.42 -10.78
C TYR A 67 -1.91 9.16 -10.63
N ALA A 68 -2.36 8.58 -11.75
CA ALA A 68 -3.39 7.53 -11.81
C ALA A 68 -4.76 7.99 -11.27
N ARG A 69 -5.44 8.85 -12.04
CA ARG A 69 -6.73 9.47 -11.67
C ARG A 69 -7.84 8.43 -11.42
N THR A 70 -8.22 8.23 -10.16
CA THR A 70 -9.31 7.33 -9.76
C THR A 70 -10.62 8.05 -9.37
N HIS A 71 -10.65 9.40 -9.39
CA HIS A 71 -11.82 10.26 -9.06
C HIS A 71 -12.69 9.73 -7.89
N PRO A 72 -12.18 9.80 -6.64
CA PRO A 72 -12.85 9.22 -5.47
C PRO A 72 -13.97 10.11 -4.93
N PHE A 73 -15.02 9.46 -4.43
CA PHE A 73 -16.07 10.03 -3.58
C PHE A 73 -16.10 9.24 -2.26
N ALA A 74 -16.20 9.93 -1.13
CA ALA A 74 -16.49 9.26 0.13
C ALA A 74 -17.93 8.74 0.09
N GLY A 75 -18.12 7.46 -0.21
CA GLY A 75 -19.44 6.83 -0.22
C GLY A 75 -19.97 6.74 1.21
N GLU A 76 -19.12 6.26 2.11
CA GLU A 76 -19.44 6.24 3.54
C GLU A 76 -18.17 6.25 4.40
N ILE A 77 -18.23 7.01 5.51
CA ILE A 77 -17.27 6.90 6.61
C ILE A 77 -18.11 6.74 7.87
N ARG A 78 -17.91 5.64 8.58
CA ARG A 78 -18.64 5.35 9.81
C ARG A 78 -17.69 4.91 10.91
N MET A 79 -18.01 5.33 12.11
CA MET A 79 -17.25 5.01 13.31
C MET A 79 -18.20 4.46 14.36
N GLY A 80 -17.81 3.39 15.03
CA GLY A 80 -18.66 2.73 16.01
C GLY A 80 -17.96 1.57 16.69
N GLU A 81 -18.67 0.97 17.65
CA GLU A 81 -18.19 -0.19 18.38
C GLU A 81 -18.74 -1.49 17.80
N VAL A 82 -17.84 -2.39 17.40
CA VAL A 82 -18.16 -3.75 16.96
C VAL A 82 -17.82 -4.75 18.06
N GLU A 83 -18.66 -5.76 18.22
CA GLU A 83 -18.41 -6.88 19.13
C GLU A 83 -17.39 -7.83 18.52
N ILE A 84 -16.45 -8.31 19.35
CA ILE A 84 -15.51 -9.35 18.97
C ILE A 84 -16.00 -10.65 19.58
N GLU A 85 -16.13 -11.67 18.75
CA GLU A 85 -16.48 -13.02 19.16
C GLU A 85 -15.34 -13.99 18.85
N LEU A 86 -15.22 -15.03 19.67
CA LEU A 86 -14.26 -16.11 19.50
C LEU A 86 -15.00 -17.45 19.55
N GLU A 87 -14.78 -18.28 18.53
CA GLU A 87 -15.17 -19.68 18.57
C GLU A 87 -14.15 -20.47 19.40
N VAL A 88 -14.63 -21.11 20.47
CA VAL A 88 -13.82 -21.93 21.37
C VAL A 88 -14.17 -23.39 21.11
N PRO A 89 -13.21 -24.27 20.77
CA PRO A 89 -13.50 -25.66 20.40
C PRO A 89 -14.34 -26.45 21.41
N GLU A 90 -14.25 -26.11 22.69
CA GLU A 90 -14.99 -26.75 23.78
C GLU A 90 -16.42 -26.23 23.99
N LEU A 91 -16.83 -25.16 23.29
CA LEU A 91 -18.12 -24.51 23.43
C LEU A 91 -18.89 -24.52 22.11
N ASP A 92 -20.16 -24.92 22.14
CA ASP A 92 -21.03 -24.96 20.95
C ASP A 92 -21.62 -23.59 20.56
N PHE A 93 -21.07 -22.50 21.09
CA PHE A 93 -21.50 -21.13 20.80
C PHE A 93 -20.31 -20.16 20.85
N PRO A 94 -20.33 -19.06 20.05
CA PRO A 94 -19.29 -18.05 20.08
C PRO A 94 -19.29 -17.30 21.43
N VAL A 95 -18.10 -17.00 21.95
CA VAL A 95 -17.92 -16.24 23.18
C VAL A 95 -17.57 -14.80 22.86
N SER A 96 -18.36 -13.86 23.38
CA SER A 96 -18.04 -12.43 23.29
C SER A 96 -16.80 -12.08 24.12
N LEU A 97 -15.84 -11.42 23.49
CA LEU A 97 -14.62 -10.88 24.10
C LEU A 97 -14.75 -9.38 24.46
N GLY A 98 -15.92 -8.78 24.20
CA GLY A 98 -16.18 -7.36 24.36
C GLY A 98 -16.22 -6.62 23.04
N ARG A 99 -16.02 -5.30 23.08
CA ARG A 99 -16.20 -4.40 21.91
C ARG A 99 -14.93 -3.62 21.61
N ILE A 100 -14.72 -3.34 20.33
CA ILE A 100 -13.68 -2.43 19.86
C ILE A 100 -14.28 -1.30 19.04
N ALA A 101 -13.73 -0.10 19.22
CA ALA A 101 -14.01 1.03 18.35
C ALA A 101 -13.27 0.84 17.01
N VAL A 102 -13.98 0.97 15.90
CA VAL A 102 -13.43 0.93 14.55
C VAL A 102 -13.98 2.07 13.70
N THR A 103 -13.19 2.51 12.72
CA THR A 103 -13.62 3.41 11.64
C THR A 103 -13.50 2.67 10.31
N GLU A 104 -14.63 2.56 9.61
CA GLU A 104 -14.76 1.98 8.27
C GLU A 104 -14.92 3.11 7.25
N CYS A 105 -14.15 3.07 6.17
CA CYS A 105 -14.25 3.97 5.03
C CYS A 105 -14.46 3.18 3.75
N GLN A 106 -15.53 3.50 3.02
CA GLN A 106 -15.79 2.99 1.69
C GLN A 106 -15.78 4.15 0.69
N MET A 107 -14.80 4.11 -0.20
CA MET A 107 -14.67 5.05 -1.31
C MET A 107 -15.36 4.48 -2.54
N VAL A 108 -16.07 5.34 -3.26
CA VAL A 108 -16.68 5.04 -4.55
C VAL A 108 -15.85 5.74 -5.63
N ASN A 109 -15.47 5.01 -6.66
CA ASN A 109 -14.57 5.47 -7.70
C ASN A 109 -15.22 5.31 -9.07
N GLN A 110 -15.10 6.34 -9.92
CA GLN A 110 -15.62 6.28 -11.28
C GLN A 110 -14.91 5.18 -12.07
N PHE A 111 -15.68 4.44 -12.86
CA PHE A 111 -15.14 3.50 -13.83
C PHE A 111 -15.94 3.55 -15.13
N THR A 112 -15.25 3.23 -16.22
CA THR A 112 -15.80 3.14 -17.58
C THR A 112 -16.13 1.67 -17.83
N GLY A 113 -17.41 1.33 -18.05
CA GLY A 113 -17.84 -0.08 -18.16
C GLY A 113 -16.96 -0.94 -19.07
N SER A 114 -16.92 -2.24 -18.79
CA SER A 114 -16.12 -3.18 -19.58
C SER A 114 -16.96 -3.89 -20.62
N GLY A 115 -16.33 -4.61 -21.56
CA GLY A 115 -17.06 -5.50 -22.47
C GLY A 115 -17.77 -6.67 -21.77
N LYS A 116 -17.50 -6.93 -20.48
CA LYS A 116 -18.04 -8.06 -19.70
C LYS A 116 -19.10 -7.66 -18.67
N ALA A 117 -19.14 -6.39 -18.26
CA ALA A 117 -20.04 -5.91 -17.21
C ALA A 117 -20.53 -4.49 -17.52
N PRO A 118 -21.79 -4.16 -17.18
CA PRO A 118 -22.32 -2.81 -17.38
C PRO A 118 -21.45 -1.77 -16.63
N PRO A 119 -21.43 -0.50 -17.10
CA PRO A 119 -20.79 0.58 -16.35
C PRO A 119 -21.32 0.65 -14.92
N GLN A 120 -20.42 0.48 -13.97
CA GLN A 120 -20.69 0.53 -12.54
C GLN A 120 -19.52 1.22 -11.85
N PHE A 121 -19.78 1.79 -10.68
CA PHE A 121 -18.72 2.31 -9.83
C PHE A 121 -17.83 1.17 -9.32
N THR A 122 -16.57 1.51 -9.11
CA THR A 122 -15.62 0.68 -8.37
C THR A 122 -15.52 1.16 -6.94
N ARG A 123 -14.87 0.37 -6.09
CA ARG A 123 -14.72 0.68 -4.66
C ARG A 123 -13.29 0.56 -4.15
N GLY A 124 -13.00 1.37 -3.15
CA GLY A 124 -11.83 1.25 -2.28
C GLY A 124 -12.25 1.08 -0.83
N TYR A 125 -11.51 0.28 -0.06
CA TYR A 125 -11.85 -0.07 1.31
C TYR A 125 -10.75 0.27 2.31
N GLY A 126 -11.14 0.80 3.47
CA GLY A 126 -10.24 1.01 4.60
C GLY A 126 -10.93 0.76 5.93
N LEU A 127 -10.23 0.10 6.85
CA LEU A 127 -10.71 -0.19 8.20
C LEU A 127 -9.57 0.00 9.20
N VAL A 128 -9.83 0.75 10.26
CA VAL A 128 -8.83 1.07 11.30
C VAL A 128 -9.46 1.01 12.69
N PHE A 129 -8.63 0.84 13.71
CA PHE A 129 -9.06 1.00 15.10
C PHE A 129 -9.30 2.46 15.48
N GLY A 130 -10.22 2.69 16.39
CA GLY A 130 -10.52 4.00 16.97
C GLY A 130 -11.08 5.00 15.95
N HIS A 131 -10.63 6.26 16.05
CA HIS A 131 -11.14 7.42 15.30
C HIS A 131 -10.25 7.80 14.10
N GLY A 132 -9.52 6.86 13.51
CA GLY A 132 -8.51 7.11 12.47
C GLY A 132 -9.06 7.38 11.06
N GLU A 133 -10.01 8.29 10.88
CA GLU A 133 -10.69 8.54 9.60
C GLU A 133 -9.72 8.82 8.45
N ARG A 134 -8.71 9.67 8.69
CA ARG A 134 -7.69 10.01 7.68
C ARG A 134 -6.90 8.79 7.20
N LYS A 135 -6.51 7.89 8.12
CA LYS A 135 -5.88 6.61 7.77
C LYS A 135 -6.83 5.70 7.00
N ALA A 136 -8.09 5.57 7.43
CA ALA A 136 -9.09 4.75 6.74
C ALA A 136 -9.33 5.24 5.30
N MET A 137 -9.42 6.56 5.11
CA MET A 137 -9.53 7.17 3.79
C MET A 137 -8.28 6.93 2.93
N ALA A 138 -7.09 7.12 3.49
CA ALA A 138 -5.83 6.86 2.77
C ALA A 138 -5.72 5.39 2.34
N MET A 139 -6.10 4.46 3.21
CA MET A 139 -6.18 3.04 2.92
C MET A 139 -7.18 2.75 1.79
N ALA A 140 -8.38 3.30 1.83
CA ALA A 140 -9.38 3.11 0.77
C ALA A 140 -8.91 3.64 -0.60
N LEU A 141 -8.23 4.79 -0.62
CA LEU A 141 -7.65 5.35 -1.85
C LEU A 141 -6.55 4.44 -2.41
N CYS A 142 -5.64 3.96 -1.55
CA CYS A 142 -4.55 3.08 -1.96
C CYS A 142 -5.05 1.69 -2.38
N ASP A 143 -6.01 1.10 -1.66
CA ASP A 143 -6.64 -0.17 -2.04
C ASP A 143 -7.17 -0.09 -3.48
N ARG A 144 -7.96 0.94 -3.80
CA ARG A 144 -8.48 1.11 -5.15
C ARG A 144 -7.37 1.28 -6.19
N ALA A 145 -6.30 2.02 -5.89
CA ALA A 145 -5.19 2.20 -6.82
C ALA A 145 -4.44 0.88 -7.08
N LEU A 146 -4.24 0.06 -6.04
CA LEU A 146 -3.59 -1.25 -6.13
C LEU A 146 -4.44 -2.31 -6.87
N ARG A 147 -5.72 -2.03 -7.12
CA ARG A 147 -6.59 -2.89 -7.94
C ARG A 147 -6.44 -2.66 -9.44
N ALA A 148 -5.47 -1.86 -9.88
CA ALA A 148 -5.23 -1.58 -11.30
C ALA A 148 -5.19 -2.86 -12.17
N ARG A 149 -4.47 -3.90 -11.74
CA ARG A 149 -4.41 -5.20 -12.41
C ARG A 149 -5.78 -5.89 -12.52
N GLU A 150 -6.56 -5.89 -11.45
CA GLU A 150 -7.91 -6.50 -11.42
C GLU A 150 -8.87 -5.79 -12.36
N LEU A 151 -8.66 -4.48 -12.55
CA LEU A 151 -9.50 -3.60 -13.35
C LEU A 151 -8.98 -3.39 -14.78
N GLY A 152 -7.84 -3.97 -15.13
CA GLY A 152 -7.21 -3.84 -16.45
C GLY A 152 -6.66 -2.43 -16.74
N GLU A 153 -6.24 -1.71 -15.70
CA GLU A 153 -5.67 -0.38 -15.80
C GLU A 153 -4.15 -0.43 -15.97
N ASP A 154 -3.59 0.48 -16.77
CA ASP A 154 -2.13 0.64 -16.88
C ASP A 154 -1.54 1.18 -15.57
N ILE A 155 -0.35 0.69 -15.21
CA ILE A 155 0.43 1.20 -14.08
C ILE A 155 1.18 2.46 -14.55
N THR A 156 0.69 3.62 -14.13
CA THR A 156 1.20 4.93 -14.57
C THR A 156 1.73 5.78 -13.41
N ALA A 157 1.52 5.33 -12.17
CA ALA A 157 1.91 6.06 -10.97
C ALA A 157 2.33 5.14 -9.83
N PRO A 158 3.15 5.63 -8.88
CA PRO A 158 3.61 4.84 -7.73
C PRO A 158 2.47 4.25 -6.89
N ALA A 159 1.33 4.92 -6.77
CA ALA A 159 0.20 4.42 -5.99
C ALA A 159 -0.47 3.16 -6.57
N GLN A 160 -0.23 2.85 -7.86
CA GLN A 160 -0.72 1.62 -8.51
C GLN A 160 0.31 0.49 -8.49
N ASP A 161 1.58 0.80 -8.21
CA ASP A 161 2.68 -0.17 -8.18
C ASP A 161 2.67 -0.92 -6.83
N GLU A 162 2.16 -2.15 -6.84
CA GLU A 162 1.98 -2.93 -5.62
C GLU A 162 3.30 -3.24 -4.90
N GLU A 163 4.38 -3.50 -5.63
CA GLU A 163 5.68 -3.78 -5.03
C GLU A 163 6.24 -2.53 -4.38
N PHE A 164 6.15 -1.39 -5.06
CA PHE A 164 6.58 -0.12 -4.50
C PHE A 164 5.77 0.28 -3.26
N VAL A 165 4.43 0.18 -3.30
CA VAL A 165 3.60 0.61 -2.17
C VAL A 165 3.81 -0.31 -0.96
N LEU A 166 3.72 -1.63 -1.15
CA LEU A 166 3.69 -2.55 -0.01
C LEU A 166 5.07 -2.66 0.66
N SER A 167 6.16 -2.69 -0.14
CA SER A 167 7.53 -2.81 0.36
C SER A 167 8.05 -1.58 1.12
N HIS A 168 7.37 -0.43 1.00
CA HIS A 168 7.79 0.83 1.64
C HIS A 168 6.75 1.39 2.61
N SER A 169 5.66 0.65 2.88
CA SER A 169 4.58 1.13 3.74
C SER A 169 4.80 0.87 5.23
N ASP A 170 5.45 -0.21 5.63
CA ASP A 170 5.63 -0.55 7.05
C ASP A 170 6.76 0.29 7.68
N ASN A 171 6.40 1.28 8.51
CA ASN A 171 7.38 2.15 9.16
C ASN A 171 8.23 1.45 10.22
N VAL A 172 7.86 0.25 10.70
CA VAL A 172 8.74 -0.54 11.56
C VAL A 172 9.97 -0.98 10.77
N GLN A 173 9.76 -1.46 9.54
CA GLN A 173 10.84 -1.83 8.63
C GLN A 173 11.61 -0.59 8.15
N ALA A 174 10.88 0.42 7.66
CA ALA A 174 11.50 1.63 7.10
C ALA A 174 12.33 2.38 8.14
N THR A 175 11.83 2.55 9.37
CA THR A 175 12.57 3.22 10.45
C THR A 175 13.83 2.43 10.79
N GLY A 176 13.72 1.11 10.97
CA GLY A 176 14.88 0.27 11.27
C GLY A 176 15.97 0.37 10.18
N PHE A 177 15.57 0.30 8.91
CA PHE A 177 16.50 0.36 7.80
C PHE A 177 17.05 1.77 7.53
N VAL A 178 16.31 2.86 7.77
CA VAL A 178 16.92 4.19 7.63
C VAL A 178 17.87 4.47 8.80
N GLU A 179 17.48 4.10 10.02
CA GLU A 179 18.26 4.37 11.21
C GLU A 179 19.51 3.49 11.35
N HIS A 180 19.58 2.34 10.66
CA HIS A 180 20.77 1.48 10.70
C HIS A 180 22.02 2.23 10.25
N LEU A 181 21.91 3.26 9.40
CA LEU A 181 23.03 4.08 8.93
C LEU A 181 23.82 4.74 10.08
N LYS A 182 23.24 4.85 11.28
CA LYS A 182 23.94 5.32 12.49
C LYS A 182 24.96 4.29 13.02
N LEU A 183 24.86 3.03 12.64
CA LEU A 183 25.80 1.99 13.01
C LEU A 183 27.15 2.20 12.31
N PRO A 184 28.24 1.60 12.82
CA PRO A 184 29.55 1.77 12.20
C PRO A 184 29.63 1.10 10.82
N HIS A 185 29.85 1.90 9.77
CA HIS A 185 30.07 1.47 8.38
C HIS A 185 31.52 1.71 7.90
N TYR A 186 32.48 1.84 8.83
CA TYR A 186 33.84 2.26 8.49
C TYR A 186 34.62 1.24 7.64
N VAL A 187 34.27 -0.06 7.70
CA VAL A 187 34.92 -1.09 6.86
C VAL A 187 34.52 -0.92 5.40
N ASP A 188 33.22 -0.87 5.11
CA ASP A 188 32.72 -0.68 3.75
C ASP A 188 33.14 0.70 3.20
N PHE A 189 33.06 1.73 4.03
CA PHE A 189 33.52 3.07 3.68
C PHE A 189 35.02 3.10 3.36
N GLN A 190 35.85 2.32 4.06
CA GLN A 190 37.28 2.23 3.77
C GLN A 190 37.55 1.56 2.41
N ALA A 191 36.77 0.55 2.03
CA ALA A 191 36.87 -0.06 0.70
C ALA A 191 36.55 0.95 -0.43
N GLU A 192 35.49 1.75 -0.26
CA GLU A 192 35.13 2.83 -1.19
C GLU A 192 36.20 3.93 -1.25
N LEU A 193 36.77 4.31 -0.10
CA LEU A 193 37.89 5.28 -0.06
C LEU A 193 39.10 4.78 -0.84
N ASP A 194 39.44 3.51 -0.73
CA ASP A 194 40.58 2.94 -1.42
C ASP A 194 40.35 2.85 -2.94
N LEU A 195 39.13 2.51 -3.38
CA LEU A 195 38.75 2.59 -4.79
C LEU A 195 38.87 4.03 -5.31
N LEU A 196 38.30 5.00 -4.60
CA LEU A 196 38.34 6.40 -5.00
C LEU A 196 39.78 6.93 -5.10
N ARG A 197 40.66 6.56 -4.17
CA ARG A 197 42.08 6.92 -4.20
C ARG A 197 42.80 6.35 -5.43
N ARG A 198 42.51 5.10 -5.79
CA ARG A 198 43.07 4.47 -7.00
C ARG A 198 42.62 5.18 -8.27
N LEU A 199 41.32 5.45 -8.41
CA LEU A 199 40.76 6.16 -9.56
C LEU A 199 41.36 7.57 -9.70
N ARG A 200 41.60 8.26 -8.58
CA ARG A 200 42.27 9.58 -8.59
C ARG A 200 43.73 9.49 -9.05
N ALA A 201 44.49 8.52 -8.54
CA ALA A 201 45.87 8.31 -8.96
C ALA A 201 45.98 7.98 -10.45
N GLU A 202 45.07 7.16 -10.98
CA GLU A 202 45.00 6.85 -12.41
C GLU A 202 44.67 8.07 -13.27
N HIS A 203 43.74 8.92 -12.80
CA HIS A 203 43.40 10.17 -13.48
C HIS A 203 44.59 11.13 -13.53
N GLU A 204 45.27 11.34 -12.40
CA GLU A 204 46.46 12.19 -12.32
C GLU A 204 47.60 11.67 -13.21
N ALA A 205 47.83 10.35 -13.26
CA ALA A 205 48.83 9.75 -14.14
C ALA A 205 48.52 9.97 -15.63
N ARG A 206 47.23 9.88 -16.03
CA ARG A 206 46.80 10.17 -17.40
C ARG A 206 46.94 11.65 -17.75
N ALA A 207 46.58 12.55 -16.83
CA ALA A 207 46.71 14.00 -17.02
C ALA A 207 48.19 14.43 -17.11
N GLY A 208 49.06 13.86 -16.26
CA GLY A 208 50.51 14.11 -16.33
C GLY A 208 51.17 13.56 -17.59
N GLY A 209 50.68 12.45 -18.13
CA GLY A 209 51.14 11.87 -19.40
C GLY A 209 50.71 12.67 -20.65
N GLY A 210 49.62 13.43 -20.58
CA GLY A 210 49.18 14.34 -21.65
C GLY A 210 50.12 15.54 -21.79
N ASN A 211 50.47 16.18 -20.68
CA ASN A 211 51.42 17.30 -20.67
C ASN A 211 52.83 16.91 -21.14
N ALA A 212 53.26 15.66 -20.90
CA ALA A 212 54.56 15.17 -21.36
C ALA A 212 54.61 14.88 -22.88
N ARG A 213 53.46 14.64 -23.52
CA ARG A 213 53.36 14.46 -24.98
C ARG A 213 53.23 15.77 -25.73
N GLU A 214 52.48 16.75 -25.21
CA GLU A 214 52.39 18.10 -25.81
C GLU A 214 53.67 18.90 -25.66
N ALA A 215 54.50 18.64 -24.63
CA ALA A 215 55.81 19.27 -24.49
C ALA A 215 56.93 18.63 -25.34
N ALA A 216 56.62 17.56 -26.09
CA ALA A 216 57.55 16.82 -26.94
C ALA A 216 57.28 16.94 -28.45
N GLU A 217 56.27 17.73 -28.86
CA GLU A 217 56.07 18.26 -30.23
C GLU A 217 56.58 19.69 -30.34
#